data_AF-A0A7X0AYB5-F1
#
_entry.id   AF-A0A7X0AYB5-F1
#
_cell.length_a   1.000
_cell.length_b   1.000
_cell.length_c   1.000
_cell.angle_alpha   90.00
_cell.angle_beta   90.00
_cell.angle_gamma   90.00
#
_symmetry.space_group_name_H-M   'P 1'
#
loop_
_entity.id
_entity.type
_entity.pdbx_description
1 polymer ?
#
loop_
_entity_poly.entity_id
_entity_poly.type
_entity_poly.pdbx_seq_one_letter_code
_entity_poly.pdbx_strand_id
1 'polypeptide(L)'
;MNMPLTVVGYVKKAIFVAISLTLFGCVTNDPTKLSFKQNNTQSLLLMEMDPVAGEYGMGIASFDESSNFVTLSLTGGTGAYFKKSDKSNYAYAVISPGSYTFTEFVQQDSWALCFHAHTVSFTVEPGQSLFLGHLQTRTHLAQLQQMVSLFGPSSVRQGDHVYYRDGILPPRIATPSAADVGRAQQYILESMPKVQATLAPVLYRSAKFDVGHDIFGNMLCLGYGRKPLPNS
;
A
#
# COMPACT_ATOMS: atom_id res chain seq x y z
N MET A 1 -7.68 -10.13 -21.93
CA MET A 1 -6.94 -11.41 -22.00
C MET A 1 -6.13 -11.51 -20.72
N ASN A 2 -6.45 -12.42 -19.82
CA ASN A 2 -5.64 -12.61 -18.60
C ASN A 2 -4.40 -13.43 -18.99
N MET A 3 -3.21 -12.85 -18.91
CA MET A 3 -1.97 -13.61 -19.07
C MET A 3 -1.68 -14.39 -17.77
N PRO A 4 -1.37 -15.70 -17.85
CA PRO A 4 -0.96 -16.46 -16.68
C PRO A 4 0.48 -16.05 -16.28
N LEU A 5 0.61 -15.28 -15.20
CA LEU A 5 1.90 -15.01 -14.55
C LEU A 5 2.21 -16.13 -13.57
N THR A 6 3.45 -16.64 -13.62
CA THR A 6 3.88 -17.77 -12.80
C THR A 6 5.08 -17.40 -11.95
N VAL A 7 4.97 -17.60 -10.62
CA VAL A 7 6.11 -17.56 -9.71
C VAL A 7 6.73 -18.96 -9.67
N VAL A 8 8.03 -19.06 -9.98
CA VAL A 8 8.74 -20.36 -10.00
C VAL A 8 9.47 -20.57 -8.67
N GLY A 9 9.03 -21.54 -7.89
CA GLY A 9 9.68 -21.93 -6.64
C GLY A 9 10.78 -22.97 -6.87
N TYR A 10 12.03 -22.63 -6.57
CA TYR A 10 13.11 -23.61 -6.32
C TYR A 10 13.52 -23.51 -4.86
N VAL A 11 13.27 -24.58 -4.08
CA VAL A 11 13.77 -24.70 -2.71
C VAL A 11 15.27 -24.98 -2.76
N LYS A 12 16.10 -23.95 -2.82
CA LYS A 12 17.50 -24.03 -2.39
C LYS A 12 17.62 -23.30 -1.07
N LYS A 13 18.16 -24.00 -0.06
CA LYS A 13 18.53 -23.45 1.24
C LYS A 13 19.55 -22.33 1.04
N ALA A 14 19.06 -21.10 0.88
CA ALA A 14 19.83 -19.90 1.07
C ALA A 14 19.48 -19.41 2.48
N ILE A 15 20.50 -19.29 3.32
CA ILE A 15 20.43 -18.57 4.59
C ILE A 15 20.24 -17.10 4.20
N PHE A 16 18.98 -16.70 4.01
CA PHE A 16 18.62 -15.30 3.94
C PHE A 16 18.41 -14.82 5.36
N VAL A 17 19.00 -13.67 5.65
CA VAL A 17 18.77 -12.91 6.88
C VAL A 17 17.26 -12.74 7.02
N ALA A 18 16.68 -13.49 7.95
CA ALA A 18 15.37 -13.18 8.49
C ALA A 18 15.50 -11.80 9.14
N ILE A 19 15.14 -10.75 8.40
CA ILE A 19 15.01 -9.41 8.96
C ILE A 19 13.84 -9.54 9.94
N SER A 20 14.18 -9.59 11.22
CA SER A 20 13.26 -9.69 12.34
C SER A 20 12.15 -8.66 12.22
N LEU A 21 10.95 -9.13 11.89
CA LEU A 21 9.66 -8.50 12.21
C LEU A 21 9.51 -8.43 13.73
N THR A 22 10.24 -7.56 14.43
CA THR A 22 9.96 -7.30 15.85
C THR A 22 8.89 -6.23 15.98
N LEU A 23 7.74 -6.67 16.50
CA LEU A 23 6.47 -5.94 16.75
C LEU A 23 5.49 -5.82 15.58
N PHE A 24 5.39 -6.84 14.74
CA PHE A 24 4.07 -7.12 14.15
C PHE A 24 3.27 -7.88 15.20
N GLY A 25 2.46 -7.17 16.00
CA GLY A 25 1.31 -7.81 16.62
C GLY A 25 0.58 -8.58 15.51
N CYS A 26 0.24 -9.85 15.74
CA CYS A 26 -0.33 -10.75 14.74
C CYS A 26 -1.20 -9.98 13.74
N VAL A 27 -0.69 -9.72 12.53
CA VAL A 27 -1.44 -9.01 11.49
C VAL A 27 -2.50 -9.97 11.03
N THR A 28 -3.64 -9.89 11.68
CA THR A 28 -4.79 -10.70 11.34
C THR A 28 -5.54 -9.97 10.23
N ASN A 29 -5.63 -10.62 9.06
CA ASN A 29 -6.49 -10.20 7.96
C ASN A 29 -7.98 -10.51 8.23
N ASP A 30 -8.29 -10.93 9.46
CA ASP A 30 -9.64 -11.22 9.91
C ASP A 30 -10.22 -9.96 10.59
N PRO A 31 -11.15 -9.24 9.93
CA PRO A 31 -11.71 -8.00 10.46
C PRO A 31 -12.42 -8.20 11.81
N THR A 32 -12.87 -9.42 12.12
CA THR A 32 -13.55 -9.73 13.39
C THR A 32 -12.62 -9.71 14.60
N LYS A 33 -11.30 -9.85 14.36
CA LYS A 33 -10.27 -9.83 15.40
C LYS A 33 -9.65 -8.46 15.59
N LEU A 34 -9.88 -7.53 14.67
CA LEU A 34 -9.42 -6.15 14.78
C LEU A 34 -10.11 -5.44 15.96
N SER A 35 -9.33 -4.84 16.86
CA SER A 35 -9.83 -4.02 17.96
C SER A 35 -9.26 -2.61 17.81
N PHE A 36 -10.14 -1.61 17.75
CA PHE A 36 -9.75 -0.20 17.61
C PHE A 36 -10.73 0.70 18.36
N LYS A 37 -10.22 1.71 19.07
CA LYS A 37 -11.02 2.72 19.79
C LYS A 37 -10.54 4.12 19.41
N GLN A 38 -11.42 5.11 19.40
CA GLN A 38 -11.07 6.49 19.04
C GLN A 38 -9.98 7.15 19.91
N ASN A 39 -9.70 6.63 21.12
CA ASN A 39 -8.62 7.12 21.98
C ASN A 39 -7.29 6.38 21.79
N ASN A 40 -7.15 5.63 20.70
CA ASN A 40 -5.93 4.91 20.38
C ASN A 40 -4.83 5.90 19.93
N THR A 41 -3.58 5.58 20.20
CA THR A 41 -2.43 6.34 19.67
C THR A 41 -2.22 6.09 18.18
N GLN A 42 -2.80 5.01 17.66
CA GLN A 42 -2.82 4.65 16.25
C GLN A 42 -4.12 5.09 15.57
N SER A 43 -4.12 5.01 14.25
CA SER A 43 -5.21 5.44 13.39
C SER A 43 -5.64 4.30 12.47
N LEU A 44 -6.93 4.23 12.16
CA LEU A 44 -7.52 3.22 11.29
C LEU A 44 -7.70 3.79 9.88
N LEU A 45 -7.20 3.09 8.88
CA LEU A 45 -7.45 3.36 7.48
C LEU A 45 -8.34 2.26 6.90
N LEU A 46 -9.29 2.64 6.08
CA LEU A 46 -10.15 1.73 5.33
C LEU A 46 -10.17 2.16 3.86
N MET A 47 -10.07 1.20 2.95
CA MET A 47 -10.13 1.41 1.50
C MET A 47 -11.07 0.39 0.88
N GLU A 48 -11.90 0.82 -0.05
CA GLU A 48 -12.67 -0.08 -0.92
C GLU A 48 -11.86 -0.37 -2.18
N MET A 49 -11.91 -1.59 -2.68
CA MET A 49 -11.13 -2.05 -3.84
C MET A 49 -12.06 -2.79 -4.81
N ASP A 50 -11.91 -2.57 -6.13
CA ASP A 50 -12.72 -3.31 -7.11
C ASP A 50 -12.57 -4.82 -6.93
N PRO A 51 -13.65 -5.61 -7.08
CA PRO A 51 -13.54 -7.06 -7.12
C PRO A 51 -12.85 -7.48 -8.42
N VAL A 52 -11.58 -7.81 -8.30
CA VAL A 52 -10.74 -8.41 -9.34
C VAL A 52 -10.16 -9.71 -8.81
N ALA A 53 -9.98 -10.70 -9.68
CA ALA A 53 -9.37 -11.98 -9.32
C ALA A 53 -7.85 -11.86 -9.24
N GLY A 54 -7.24 -12.68 -8.38
CA GLY A 54 -5.80 -12.73 -8.16
C GLY A 54 -5.35 -11.88 -6.97
N GLU A 55 -4.10 -12.11 -6.57
CA GLU A 55 -3.47 -11.39 -5.45
C GLU A 55 -2.90 -10.06 -5.92
N TYR A 56 -3.34 -8.98 -5.31
CA TYR A 56 -2.82 -7.64 -5.51
C TYR A 56 -2.89 -6.84 -4.23
N GLY A 57 -2.21 -5.70 -4.22
CA GLY A 57 -2.45 -4.70 -3.20
C GLY A 57 -1.91 -3.33 -3.54
N MET A 58 -2.09 -2.45 -2.57
CA MET A 58 -1.72 -1.04 -2.66
C MET A 58 -0.82 -0.70 -1.47
N GLY A 59 0.38 -0.22 -1.76
CA GLY A 59 1.35 0.23 -0.76
C GLY A 59 1.15 1.69 -0.40
N ILE A 60 1.21 1.99 0.90
CA ILE A 60 1.43 3.34 1.42
C ILE A 60 2.68 3.36 2.30
N ALA A 61 3.34 4.51 2.36
CA ALA A 61 4.47 4.72 3.24
C ALA A 61 4.46 6.13 3.82
N SER A 62 5.16 6.31 4.94
CA SER A 62 5.35 7.62 5.54
C SER A 62 6.05 8.56 4.57
N PHE A 63 5.58 9.80 4.55
CA PHE A 63 5.97 10.81 3.59
C PHE A 63 6.34 12.11 4.31
N ASP A 64 7.56 12.59 4.07
CA ASP A 64 8.01 13.91 4.47
C ASP A 64 7.71 14.89 3.34
N GLU A 65 6.63 15.65 3.48
CA GLU A 65 6.22 16.66 2.49
C GLU A 65 7.29 17.73 2.27
N SER A 66 8.12 18.03 3.28
CA SER A 66 9.13 19.09 3.19
C SER A 66 10.31 18.72 2.28
N SER A 67 10.60 17.42 2.19
CA SER A 67 11.71 16.89 1.38
C SER A 67 11.25 16.03 0.20
N ASN A 68 9.94 15.88 -0.01
CA ASN A 68 9.35 14.97 -0.99
C ASN A 68 9.94 13.55 -0.88
N PHE A 69 10.05 13.08 0.36
CA PHE A 69 10.78 11.85 0.68
C PHE A 69 9.89 10.82 1.33
N VAL A 70 10.01 9.57 0.87
CA VAL A 70 9.33 8.42 1.48
C VAL A 70 10.27 7.75 2.47
N THR A 71 9.83 7.62 3.72
CA THR A 71 10.61 6.94 4.75
C THR A 71 10.09 5.52 4.95
N LEU A 72 10.94 4.52 4.69
CA LEU A 72 10.80 3.17 5.25
C LEU A 72 11.84 2.96 6.33
N SER A 73 11.41 2.67 7.55
CA SER A 73 12.30 2.06 8.54
C SER A 73 12.40 0.56 8.27
N LEU A 74 13.62 0.07 7.96
CA LEU A 74 13.92 -1.36 7.84
C LEU A 74 13.73 -2.15 9.15
N THR A 75 13.54 -1.45 10.27
CA THR A 75 13.35 -2.04 11.60
C THR A 75 11.97 -1.76 12.21
N GLY A 76 11.04 -1.16 11.43
CA GLY A 76 9.69 -0.84 11.93
C GLY A 76 8.96 0.22 11.09
N GLY A 77 8.95 0.09 9.77
CA GLY A 77 8.39 1.07 8.86
C GLY A 77 6.90 1.33 9.09
N THR A 78 6.56 2.60 9.31
CA THR A 78 5.22 3.20 9.28
C THR A 78 4.69 3.25 7.84
N GLY A 79 4.49 2.08 7.25
CA GLY A 79 3.78 1.88 6.00
C GLY A 79 2.68 0.86 6.19
N ALA A 80 1.78 0.77 5.22
CA ALA A 80 0.77 -0.28 5.22
C ALA A 80 0.58 -0.82 3.82
N TYR A 81 0.15 -2.07 3.77
CA TYR A 81 -0.14 -2.75 2.53
C TYR A 81 -1.60 -3.18 2.54
N PHE A 82 -2.41 -2.53 1.71
CA PHE A 82 -3.82 -2.89 1.55
C PHE A 82 -3.90 -4.09 0.61
N LYS A 83 -4.04 -5.29 1.19
CA LYS A 83 -4.39 -6.50 0.44
C LYS A 83 -5.89 -6.70 0.51
N LYS A 84 -6.51 -7.00 -0.64
CA LYS A 84 -7.90 -7.42 -0.65
C LYS A 84 -8.04 -8.75 0.11
N SER A 85 -9.07 -8.84 0.95
CA SER A 85 -9.52 -10.11 1.52
C SER A 85 -10.45 -10.83 0.53
N ASP A 86 -10.37 -12.16 0.44
CA ASP A 86 -11.31 -12.94 -0.37
C ASP A 86 -12.78 -12.75 0.05
N LYS A 87 -12.99 -12.31 1.30
CA LYS A 87 -14.31 -12.18 1.90
C LYS A 87 -14.91 -10.77 1.81
N SER A 88 -14.16 -9.77 1.35
CA SER A 88 -14.61 -8.38 1.33
C SER A 88 -13.89 -7.56 0.26
N ASN A 89 -14.58 -6.55 -0.28
CA ASN A 89 -13.95 -5.54 -1.13
C ASN A 89 -13.25 -4.44 -0.31
N TYR A 90 -13.32 -4.50 1.02
CA TYR A 90 -12.63 -3.57 1.89
C TYR A 90 -11.31 -4.15 2.39
N ALA A 91 -10.28 -3.31 2.37
CA ALA A 91 -8.99 -3.53 3.00
C ALA A 91 -8.80 -2.47 4.09
N TYR A 92 -8.14 -2.84 5.19
CA TYR A 92 -7.88 -1.93 6.30
C TYR A 92 -6.44 -1.99 6.75
N ALA A 93 -5.99 -0.93 7.41
CA ALA A 93 -4.70 -0.87 8.07
C ALA A 93 -4.82 -0.07 9.37
N VAL A 94 -4.04 -0.47 10.38
CA VAL A 94 -3.83 0.35 11.57
C VAL A 94 -2.41 0.87 11.52
N ILE A 95 -2.26 2.19 11.54
CA ILE A 95 -0.97 2.88 11.34
C ILE A 95 -0.73 3.91 12.44
N SER A 96 0.52 4.32 12.58
CA SER A 96 0.84 5.49 13.39
C SER A 96 0.31 6.78 12.74
N PRO A 97 0.12 7.85 13.52
CA PRO A 97 -0.18 9.17 12.99
C PRO A 97 1.01 9.73 12.18
N GLY A 98 0.71 10.56 11.19
CA GLY A 98 1.71 11.16 10.32
C GLY A 98 1.18 11.44 8.91
N SER A 99 2.09 11.87 8.03
CA SER A 99 1.80 12.04 6.60
C SER A 99 2.22 10.81 5.82
N TYR A 100 1.41 10.43 4.85
CA TYR A 100 1.54 9.21 4.07
C TYR A 100 1.32 9.49 2.59
N THR A 101 1.92 8.67 1.73
CA THR A 101 1.70 8.70 0.29
C THR A 101 1.50 7.29 -0.25
N PHE A 102 0.79 7.16 -1.37
CA PHE A 102 0.76 5.91 -2.13
C PHE A 102 2.08 5.72 -2.87
N THR A 103 2.63 4.52 -2.78
CA THR A 103 3.96 4.22 -3.32
C THR A 103 3.89 3.30 -4.52
N GLU A 104 3.07 2.26 -4.42
CA GLU A 104 3.02 1.21 -5.43
C GLU A 104 1.70 0.46 -5.47
N PHE A 105 1.43 -0.14 -6.62
CA PHE A 105 0.42 -1.20 -6.79
C PHE A 105 1.11 -2.49 -7.19
N VAL A 106 0.94 -3.57 -6.43
CA VAL A 106 1.61 -4.85 -6.72
C VAL A 106 0.63 -5.93 -7.12
N GLN A 107 1.13 -6.90 -7.88
CA GLN A 107 0.48 -8.19 -8.13
C GLN A 107 1.42 -9.32 -7.69
N GLN A 108 0.88 -10.29 -6.95
CA GLN A 108 1.59 -11.49 -6.47
C GLN A 108 2.92 -11.20 -5.74
N ASP A 109 3.03 -10.03 -5.10
CA ASP A 109 4.25 -9.57 -4.42
C ASP A 109 5.53 -9.65 -5.30
N SER A 110 5.40 -9.58 -6.63
CA SER A 110 6.55 -9.76 -7.56
C SER A 110 6.59 -8.71 -8.67
N TRP A 111 5.46 -8.13 -9.05
CA TRP A 111 5.42 -7.06 -10.05
C TRP A 111 4.74 -5.83 -9.49
N ALA A 112 5.34 -4.66 -9.68
CA ALA A 112 4.87 -3.42 -9.07
C ALA A 112 4.87 -2.24 -10.05
N LEU A 113 3.78 -1.46 -10.02
CA LEU A 113 3.71 -0.12 -10.60
C LEU A 113 4.16 0.89 -9.53
N CYS A 114 5.16 1.72 -9.81
CA CYS A 114 5.63 2.76 -8.89
C CYS A 114 4.97 4.10 -9.19
N PHE A 115 4.30 4.71 -8.20
CA PHE A 115 3.55 5.97 -8.36
C PHE A 115 4.37 7.26 -8.17
N HIS A 116 5.68 7.13 -7.98
CA HIS A 116 6.65 8.19 -7.61
C HIS A 116 6.39 9.60 -8.21
N ALA A 117 6.26 9.71 -9.54
CA ALA A 117 6.14 11.00 -10.23
C ALA A 117 4.78 11.68 -10.08
N HIS A 118 3.73 10.89 -9.86
CA HIS A 118 2.34 11.35 -9.84
C HIS A 118 1.57 10.56 -8.78
N THR A 119 1.68 10.98 -7.53
CA THR A 119 0.95 10.35 -6.42
C THR A 119 0.18 11.39 -5.60
N VAL A 120 -0.44 10.94 -4.52
CA VAL A 120 -1.14 11.80 -3.58
C VAL A 120 -0.70 11.50 -2.15
N SER A 121 -0.57 12.55 -1.34
CA SER A 121 -0.34 12.45 0.10
C SER A 121 -1.63 12.71 0.88
N PHE A 122 -1.64 12.25 2.13
CA PHE A 122 -2.66 12.54 3.12
C PHE A 122 -2.06 12.48 4.53
N THR A 123 -2.69 13.15 5.48
CA THR A 123 -2.27 13.17 6.89
C THR A 123 -3.28 12.45 7.75
N VAL A 124 -2.79 11.81 8.80
CA VAL A 124 -3.59 11.04 9.74
C VAL A 124 -3.22 11.44 11.16
N GLU A 125 -4.22 11.80 11.95
CA GLU A 125 -4.07 12.20 13.34
C GLU A 125 -4.26 11.00 14.30
N PRO A 126 -3.74 11.06 15.54
CA PRO A 126 -3.96 10.02 16.56
C PRO A 126 -5.45 9.71 16.76
N GLY A 127 -5.79 8.43 16.78
CA GLY A 127 -7.16 7.96 17.01
C GLY A 127 -8.12 8.16 15.84
N GLN A 128 -7.67 8.82 14.76
CA GLN A 128 -8.49 9.08 13.59
C GLN A 128 -8.82 7.79 12.85
N SER A 129 -10.01 7.75 12.25
CA SER A 129 -10.40 6.67 11.35
C SER A 129 -10.81 7.27 10.01
N LEU A 130 -10.09 6.90 8.95
CA LEU A 130 -10.23 7.49 7.63
C LEU A 130 -10.69 6.45 6.61
N PHE A 131 -11.66 6.87 5.79
CA PHE A 131 -11.99 6.18 4.56
C PHE A 131 -11.22 6.81 3.41
N LEU A 132 -10.32 6.04 2.82
CA LEU A 132 -9.44 6.45 1.73
C LEU A 132 -10.20 6.59 0.40
N GLY A 133 -11.34 5.92 0.27
CA GLY A 133 -12.13 5.90 -0.95
C GLY A 133 -12.05 4.57 -1.68
N HIS A 134 -12.46 4.63 -2.95
CA HIS A 134 -12.57 3.45 -3.81
C HIS A 134 -11.39 3.39 -4.78
N LEU A 135 -10.54 2.40 -4.60
CA LEU A 135 -9.45 2.09 -5.52
C LEU A 135 -9.99 1.41 -6.77
N GLN A 136 -9.74 2.03 -7.92
CA GLN A 136 -10.01 1.47 -9.25
C GLN A 136 -8.95 0.42 -9.61
N THR A 137 -8.93 -0.70 -8.88
CA THR A 137 -7.97 -1.81 -9.03
C THR A 137 -7.87 -2.28 -10.48
N ARG A 138 -9.00 -2.34 -11.21
CA ARG A 138 -9.00 -2.84 -12.60
C ARG A 138 -8.07 -2.03 -13.51
N THR A 139 -8.05 -0.71 -13.35
CA THR A 139 -7.20 0.18 -14.14
C THR A 139 -5.72 -0.10 -13.90
N HIS A 140 -5.32 -0.20 -12.64
CA HIS A 140 -3.92 -0.46 -12.26
C HIS A 140 -3.48 -1.87 -12.59
N LEU A 141 -4.35 -2.87 -12.39
CA LEU A 141 -4.03 -4.23 -12.79
C LEU A 141 -3.87 -4.37 -14.30
N ALA A 142 -4.75 -3.76 -15.09
CA ALA A 142 -4.64 -3.76 -16.55
C ALA A 142 -3.33 -3.11 -17.01
N GLN A 143 -2.96 -1.97 -16.41
CA GLN A 143 -1.68 -1.31 -16.69
C GLN A 143 -0.50 -2.21 -16.31
N LEU A 144 -0.51 -2.82 -15.13
CA LEU A 144 0.55 -3.72 -14.68
C LEU A 144 0.73 -4.91 -15.63
N GLN A 145 -0.37 -5.55 -16.02
CA GLN A 145 -0.33 -6.66 -16.97
C GLN A 145 0.18 -6.22 -18.34
N GLN A 146 -0.15 -5.01 -18.78
CA GLN A 146 0.41 -4.43 -20.01
C GLN A 146 1.92 -4.20 -19.88
N MET A 147 2.39 -3.64 -18.77
CA MET A 147 3.83 -3.43 -18.54
C MET A 147 4.59 -4.75 -18.50
N VAL A 148 4.03 -5.77 -17.85
CA VAL A 148 4.61 -7.12 -17.83
C VAL A 148 4.66 -7.72 -19.23
N SER A 149 3.61 -7.57 -20.03
CA SER A 149 3.57 -8.08 -21.40
C SER A 149 4.56 -7.39 -22.34
N LEU A 150 4.86 -6.10 -22.13
CA LEU A 150 5.72 -5.32 -23.03
C LEU A 150 7.20 -5.37 -22.63
N PHE A 151 7.48 -5.35 -21.32
CA PHE A 151 8.83 -5.12 -20.79
C PHE A 151 9.24 -6.14 -19.74
N GLY A 152 8.30 -6.91 -19.22
CA GLY A 152 8.50 -7.78 -18.07
C GLY A 152 8.90 -9.21 -18.42
N PRO A 153 9.49 -9.92 -17.46
CA PRO A 153 9.61 -11.37 -17.55
C PRO A 153 8.24 -12.02 -17.31
N SER A 154 7.93 -13.09 -18.04
CA SER A 154 6.71 -13.89 -17.85
C SER A 154 6.70 -14.68 -16.54
N SER A 155 7.86 -14.83 -15.90
CA SER A 155 8.04 -15.47 -14.60
C SER A 155 9.12 -14.78 -13.78
N VAL A 156 8.91 -14.76 -12.47
CA VAL A 156 9.83 -14.18 -11.50
C VAL A 156 10.15 -15.24 -10.46
N ARG A 157 11.39 -15.27 -9.96
CA ARG A 157 11.76 -16.19 -8.88
C ARG A 157 11.10 -15.71 -7.60
N GLN A 158 10.73 -16.64 -6.74
CA GLN A 158 10.16 -16.29 -5.44
C GLN A 158 11.11 -15.36 -4.66
N GLY A 159 10.62 -14.18 -4.27
CA GLY A 159 11.38 -13.16 -3.55
C GLY A 159 11.99 -12.07 -4.43
N ASP A 160 12.06 -12.28 -5.75
CA ASP A 160 12.48 -11.23 -6.69
C ASP A 160 11.29 -10.30 -7.00
N HIS A 161 11.60 -9.03 -7.26
CA HIS A 161 10.61 -8.01 -7.56
C HIS A 161 10.96 -7.29 -8.87
N VAL A 162 9.95 -6.98 -9.67
CA VAL A 162 10.06 -6.22 -10.92
C VAL A 162 9.27 -4.93 -10.78
N TYR A 163 9.97 -3.81 -10.93
CA TYR A 163 9.42 -2.47 -10.73
C TYR A 163 9.28 -1.73 -12.06
N TYR A 164 8.08 -1.19 -12.32
CA TYR A 164 7.80 -0.33 -13.47
C TYR A 164 7.55 1.10 -12.99
N ARG A 165 8.28 2.06 -13.56
CA ARG A 165 8.26 3.46 -13.09
C ARG A 165 7.88 4.49 -14.16
N ASP A 166 8.04 4.14 -15.44
CA ASP A 166 7.85 5.07 -16.55
C ASP A 166 6.48 4.84 -17.18
N GLY A 167 5.78 5.93 -17.50
CA GLY A 167 4.43 5.87 -18.10
C GLY A 167 3.35 5.35 -17.15
N ILE A 168 3.60 5.34 -15.83
CA ILE A 168 2.68 4.83 -14.82
C ILE A 168 1.59 5.85 -14.52
N LEU A 169 0.33 5.40 -14.47
CA LEU A 169 -0.78 6.28 -14.11
C LEU A 169 -0.74 6.60 -12.61
N PRO A 170 -1.18 7.79 -12.18
CA PRO A 170 -1.33 8.08 -10.76
C PRO A 170 -2.31 7.12 -10.07
N PRO A 171 -2.23 6.92 -8.74
CA PRO A 171 -3.20 6.13 -8.01
C PRO A 171 -4.61 6.65 -8.30
N ARG A 172 -5.50 5.74 -8.68
CA ARG A 172 -6.86 6.06 -9.14
C ARG A 172 -7.83 5.73 -8.01
N ILE A 173 -7.99 6.69 -7.12
CA ILE A 173 -8.84 6.57 -5.94
C ILE A 173 -9.98 7.58 -6.10
N ALA A 174 -11.21 7.09 -6.12
CA ALA A 174 -12.36 7.98 -6.20
C ALA A 174 -12.48 8.77 -4.89
N THR A 175 -12.64 10.10 -5.00
CA THR A 175 -12.90 10.96 -3.84
C THR A 175 -14.15 10.46 -3.10
N PRO A 176 -14.07 10.18 -1.79
CA PRO A 176 -15.21 9.65 -1.06
C PRO A 176 -16.38 10.64 -1.03
N SER A 177 -17.55 10.21 -1.48
CA SER A 177 -18.81 10.92 -1.21
C SER A 177 -19.33 10.58 0.20
N ALA A 178 -20.27 11.36 0.71
CA ALA A 178 -20.95 11.05 1.98
C ALA A 178 -21.64 9.68 1.95
N ALA A 179 -22.18 9.27 0.80
CA ALA A 179 -22.79 7.96 0.63
C ALA A 179 -21.75 6.83 0.71
N ASP A 180 -20.55 7.04 0.18
CA ASP A 180 -19.46 6.05 0.23
C ASP A 180 -18.96 5.87 1.66
N VAL A 181 -18.76 6.98 2.38
CA VAL A 181 -18.40 6.95 3.81
C VAL A 181 -19.48 6.22 4.63
N GLY A 182 -20.77 6.44 4.34
CA GLY A 182 -21.87 5.73 4.99
C GLY A 182 -21.83 4.21 4.77
N ARG A 183 -21.57 3.74 3.54
CA ARG A 183 -21.42 2.30 3.26
C ARG A 183 -20.19 1.70 3.95
N ALA A 184 -19.07 2.42 3.91
CA ALA A 184 -17.85 2.02 4.59
C ALA A 184 -18.04 1.93 6.12
N GLN A 185 -18.80 2.87 6.70
CA GLN A 185 -19.14 2.85 8.12
C GLN A 185 -20.01 1.63 8.47
N GLN A 186 -20.99 1.31 7.62
CA GLN A 186 -21.83 0.13 7.81
C GLN A 186 -20.99 -1.15 7.78
N TYR A 187 -20.03 -1.25 6.87
CA TYR A 187 -19.09 -2.37 6.82
C TYR A 187 -18.31 -2.54 8.14
N ILE A 188 -17.81 -1.45 8.75
CA ILE A 188 -17.15 -1.51 10.06
C ILE A 188 -18.11 -2.07 11.12
N LEU A 189 -19.33 -1.56 11.20
CA LEU A 189 -20.31 -1.98 12.20
C LEU A 189 -20.67 -3.47 12.08
N GLU A 190 -20.78 -3.99 10.86
CA GLU A 190 -21.17 -5.38 10.60
C GLU A 190 -19.99 -6.36 10.70
N SER A 191 -18.82 -5.96 10.20
CA SER A 191 -17.68 -6.88 10.01
C SER A 191 -16.56 -6.71 11.04
N MET A 192 -16.54 -5.60 11.78
CA MET A 192 -15.50 -5.25 12.75
C MET A 192 -16.11 -4.93 14.13
N PRO A 193 -16.74 -5.90 14.82
CA PRO A 193 -17.55 -5.66 16.02
C PRO A 193 -16.78 -5.07 17.21
N LYS A 194 -15.44 -5.08 17.20
CA LYS A 194 -14.59 -4.50 18.25
C LYS A 194 -13.98 -3.15 17.84
N VAL A 195 -14.39 -2.59 16.70
CA VAL A 195 -13.96 -1.28 16.21
C VAL A 195 -15.03 -0.25 16.59
N GLN A 196 -14.65 0.70 17.43
CA GLN A 196 -15.47 1.82 17.86
C GLN A 196 -14.91 3.09 17.22
N ALA A 197 -15.12 3.21 15.91
CA ALA A 197 -14.61 4.29 15.09
C ALA A 197 -15.73 4.90 14.25
N THR A 198 -15.68 6.23 14.10
CA THR A 198 -16.45 6.96 13.09
C THR A 198 -15.50 7.32 11.95
N LEU A 199 -15.82 6.90 10.73
CA LEU A 199 -15.02 7.20 9.54
C LEU A 199 -15.24 8.64 9.09
N ALA A 200 -14.13 9.32 8.81
CA ALA A 200 -14.12 10.56 8.04
C ALA A 200 -13.55 10.30 6.64
N PRO A 201 -13.97 11.06 5.61
CA PRO A 201 -13.32 11.00 4.30
C PRO A 201 -11.89 11.53 4.39
N VAL A 202 -10.97 10.92 3.65
CA VAL A 202 -9.60 11.43 3.50
C VAL A 202 -9.59 12.70 2.64
N LEU A 203 -8.63 13.58 2.93
CA LEU A 203 -8.29 14.72 2.07
C LEU A 203 -6.92 14.49 1.44
N TYR A 204 -6.91 14.44 0.11
CA TYR A 204 -5.69 14.23 -0.66
C TYR A 204 -5.03 15.52 -1.11
N ARG A 205 -3.70 15.51 -1.17
CA ARG A 205 -2.86 16.55 -1.78
C ARG A 205 -2.00 15.92 -2.86
N SER A 206 -1.66 16.69 -3.90
CA SER A 206 -0.71 16.20 -4.90
C SER A 206 0.65 16.00 -4.23
N ALA A 207 1.29 14.88 -4.54
CA ALA A 207 2.61 14.55 -4.04
C ALA A 207 3.46 13.89 -5.13
N LYS A 208 4.76 13.97 -4.94
CA LYS A 208 5.77 13.26 -5.72
C LYS A 208 6.94 12.92 -4.83
N PHE A 209 7.70 11.90 -5.19
CA PHE A 209 8.95 11.55 -4.54
C PHE A 209 9.88 10.88 -5.54
N ASP A 210 11.18 10.88 -5.27
CA ASP A 210 12.14 10.22 -6.14
C ASP A 210 12.15 8.70 -5.92
N VAL A 211 12.42 7.94 -6.98
CA VAL A 211 12.67 6.50 -6.87
C VAL A 211 13.93 6.25 -6.05
N GLY A 212 13.87 5.28 -5.15
CA GLY A 212 15.04 4.87 -4.38
C GLY A 212 15.72 3.63 -4.94
N HIS A 213 16.85 3.30 -4.33
CA HIS A 213 17.62 2.12 -4.66
C HIS A 213 18.03 1.41 -3.38
N ASP A 214 17.98 0.08 -3.34
CA ASP A 214 18.52 -0.67 -2.20
C ASP A 214 20.05 -0.51 -2.09
N ILE A 215 20.63 -1.12 -1.05
CA ILE A 215 22.09 -1.06 -0.81
C ILE A 215 22.93 -1.73 -1.91
N PHE A 216 22.29 -2.48 -2.81
CA PHE A 216 22.92 -3.15 -3.95
C PHE A 216 22.67 -2.40 -5.27
N GLY A 217 22.00 -1.24 -5.22
CA GLY A 217 21.68 -0.43 -6.39
C GLY A 217 20.46 -0.92 -7.16
N ASN A 218 19.68 -1.88 -6.64
CA ASN A 218 18.43 -2.29 -7.27
C ASN A 218 17.37 -1.23 -7.01
N MET A 219 16.61 -0.90 -8.05
CA MET A 219 15.50 0.06 -7.95
C MET A 219 14.41 -0.45 -6.99
N LEU A 220 13.80 0.47 -6.26
CA LEU A 220 12.61 0.25 -5.44
C LEU A 220 11.54 1.29 -5.79
N CYS A 221 10.25 0.94 -5.66
CA CYS A 221 9.18 1.95 -5.66
C CYS A 221 9.22 2.91 -4.45
N LEU A 222 10.20 2.72 -3.57
CA LEU A 222 10.38 3.41 -2.31
C LEU A 222 11.71 4.16 -2.34
N GLY A 223 11.75 5.36 -1.77
CA GLY A 223 12.97 6.15 -1.64
C GLY A 223 13.93 5.61 -0.59
N TYR A 224 14.82 4.68 -0.91
CA TYR A 224 16.14 4.65 -0.24
C TYR A 224 17.04 5.71 -0.88
N GLY A 225 16.77 6.97 -0.55
CA GLY A 225 17.68 8.07 -0.81
C GLY A 225 18.31 8.48 0.50
N ARG A 226 19.62 8.77 0.53
CA ARG A 226 20.14 9.66 1.58
C ARG A 226 19.24 10.90 1.55
N LYS A 227 18.73 11.33 2.71
CA LYS A 227 18.10 12.66 2.84
C LYS A 227 19.01 13.65 2.08
N PRO A 228 18.49 14.45 1.14
CA PRO A 228 19.33 15.42 0.43
C PRO A 228 20.15 16.17 1.48
N LEU A 229 21.48 16.20 1.30
CA LEU A 229 22.32 16.99 2.20
C LEU A 229 21.75 18.41 2.19
N PRO A 230 21.49 19.02 3.36
CA PRO A 230 20.99 20.38 3.39
C PRO A 230 22.00 21.26 2.64
N ASN A 231 21.53 21.87 1.55
CA ASN A 231 22.22 22.73 0.60
C ASN A 231 23.71 22.97 0.90
N SER A 232 24.58 22.32 0.12
CA SER A 232 25.97 22.76 -0.09
C SER A 232 26.03 23.77 -1.22
#